data_AF-A0A7Z9BNT8-F1
#
_entry.id   AF-A0A7Z9BNT8-F1
#
_cell.length_a   1.000
_cell.length_b   1.000
_cell.length_c   1.000
_cell.angle_alpha   90.00
_cell.angle_beta   90.00
_cell.angle_gamma   90.00
#
_symmetry.space_group_name_H-M   'P 1'
#
loop_
_entity.id
_entity.type
_entity.pdbx_description
1 polymer ?
#
loop_
_entity_poly.entity_id
_entity_poly.type
_entity_poly.pdbx_seq_one_letter_code
_entity_poly.pdbx_strand_id
1 'polypeptide(L)' 'MVFCAYTFILWHSLTGGLRHRWANKPLNTFVDALEAFRTAISFRFAEWLQHNRDIFAAYKASLGLI' A
#
# COMPACT_ATOMS: atom_id res chain seq x y z
N MET A 1 4.53 -4.92 -15.51
CA MET A 1 3.87 -4.39 -14.30
C MET A 1 3.48 -5.50 -13.32
N VAL A 2 2.63 -6.48 -13.69
CA VAL A 2 2.17 -7.55 -12.78
C VAL A 2 3.34 -8.37 -12.20
N PHE A 3 4.28 -8.80 -13.05
CA PHE A 3 5.45 -9.57 -12.60
C PHE A 3 6.31 -8.78 -11.60
N CYS A 4 6.55 -7.49 -11.86
CA CYS A 4 7.35 -6.62 -10.99
C CYS A 4 6.71 -6.42 -9.62
N ALA A 5 5.39 -6.19 -9.57
CA ALA A 5 4.66 -6.05 -8.30
C ALA A 5 4.69 -7.37 -7.50
N TYR A 6 4.54 -8.51 -8.19
CA TYR A 6 4.62 -9.83 -7.57
C TYR A 6 6.00 -10.08 -6.95
N THR A 7 7.09 -9.88 -7.72
CA THR A 7 8.46 -10.08 -7.21
C THR A 7 8.80 -9.12 -6.08
N PHE A 8 8.34 -7.87 -6.16
CA PHE A 8 8.54 -6.89 -5.10
C PHE A 8 7.87 -7.30 -3.77
N ILE A 9 6.60 -7.70 -3.82
CA ILE A 9 5.84 -8.15 -2.64
C ILE A 9 6.48 -9.42 -2.05
N LEU A 10 6.86 -10.36 -2.92
CA LEU A 10 7.52 -11.60 -2.50
C LEU A 10 8.87 -11.31 -1.81
N TRP A 11 9.69 -10.45 -2.40
CA TRP A 11 10.98 -10.04 -1.82
C TRP A 11 10.81 -9.42 -0.44
N HIS A 12 9.82 -8.54 -0.27
CA HIS A 12 9.52 -7.92 1.02
C HIS A 12 8.96 -8.90 2.07
N SER A 13 8.32 -9.98 1.65
CA SER A 13 7.89 -11.08 2.54
C SER A 13 9.11 -11.84 3.06
N LEU A 14 10.08 -12.14 2.18
CA LEU A 14 11.29 -12.89 2.51
C LEU A 14 12.28 -12.08 3.37
N THR A 15 12.42 -10.79 3.10
CA THR A 15 13.32 -9.90 3.85
C THR A 15 12.69 -9.32 5.12
N GLY A 16 11.40 -9.59 5.37
CA GLY A 16 10.68 -9.11 6.54
C GLY A 16 10.32 -7.62 6.49
N GLY A 17 10.52 -6.93 5.36
CA GLY A 17 10.25 -5.49 5.23
C GLY A 17 8.78 -5.09 5.47
N LEU A 18 7.83 -6.02 5.31
CA LEU A 18 6.41 -5.80 5.64
C LEU A 18 6.07 -6.15 7.10
N ARG A 19 6.80 -7.08 7.70
CA ARG A 19 6.42 -7.70 8.98
C ARG A 19 6.65 -6.78 10.18
N HIS A 20 7.66 -5.91 10.17
CA HIS A 20 7.94 -5.07 11.34
C HIS A 20 6.87 -3.99 11.60
N ARG A 21 6.18 -3.51 10.55
CA ARG A 21 5.28 -2.35 10.68
C ARG A 21 3.84 -2.62 10.20
N TRP A 22 3.67 -3.58 9.30
CA TRP A 22 2.41 -3.73 8.55
C TRP A 22 1.75 -5.10 8.70
N ALA A 23 2.32 -5.99 9.53
CA ALA A 23 1.74 -7.30 9.81
C ALA A 23 2.12 -7.79 11.21
N ASN A 24 1.15 -8.30 11.98
CA ASN A 24 1.41 -8.93 13.28
C ASN A 24 1.55 -10.47 13.19
N LYS A 25 1.24 -11.05 12.02
CA LYS A 25 1.32 -12.49 11.74
C LYS A 25 2.52 -12.80 10.81
N PRO A 26 3.05 -14.04 10.83
CA PRO A 26 3.99 -14.49 9.81
C PRO A 26 3.39 -14.37 8.41
N LEU A 27 4.20 -13.95 7.44
CA LEU A 27 3.80 -13.81 6.04
C LEU A 27 4.17 -15.07 5.25
N ASN A 28 3.47 -16.17 5.54
CA ASN A 28 3.81 -17.50 4.99
C ASN A 28 3.27 -17.71 3.57
N THR A 29 2.22 -16.98 3.20
CA THR A 29 1.63 -17.05 1.87
C THR A 29 1.75 -15.71 1.14
N PHE A 30 1.66 -15.74 -0.19
CA PHE A 30 1.57 -14.51 -0.98
C PHE A 30 0.36 -13.66 -0.60
N VAL A 31 -0.76 -14.28 -0.22
CA VAL A 31 -1.96 -13.57 0.22
C VAL A 31 -1.69 -12.78 1.49
N ASP A 32 -1.00 -13.36 2.47
CA ASP A 32 -0.61 -12.64 3.69
C ASP A 32 0.29 -11.44 3.36
N ALA A 33 1.27 -11.64 2.46
CA ALA A 33 2.16 -10.57 2.02
C ALA A 33 1.40 -9.46 1.28
N LEU A 34 0.41 -9.81 0.46
CA LEU A 34 -0.44 -8.87 -0.25
C LEU A 34 -1.33 -8.07 0.71
N GLU A 35 -1.88 -8.70 1.76
CA GLU A 35 -2.65 -8.02 2.81
C GLU A 35 -1.78 -7.02 3.58
N ALA A 36 -0.58 -7.42 3.98
CA ALA A 36 0.37 -6.54 4.66
C ALA A 36 0.80 -5.38 3.77
N PHE A 37 1.05 -5.65 2.48
CA PHE A 37 1.38 -4.62 1.50
C PHE A 37 0.22 -3.64 1.28
N ARG A 38 -1.01 -4.14 1.16
CA ARG A 38 -2.21 -3.29 1.05
C ARG A 38 -2.36 -2.38 2.26
N THR A 39 -2.13 -2.91 3.46
CA THR A 39 -2.14 -2.14 4.70
C THR A 39 -1.11 -1.01 4.64
N ALA A 40 0.14 -1.34 4.26
CA ALA A 40 1.21 -0.36 4.11
C ALA A 40 0.86 0.78 3.13
N ILE A 41 0.30 0.43 1.96
CA ILE A 41 -0.13 1.43 0.97
C ILE A 41 -1.24 2.31 1.53
N SER A 42 -2.26 1.72 2.18
CA SER A 42 -3.38 2.48 2.73
C SER A 42 -2.92 3.51 3.77
N PHE A 43 -2.00 3.14 4.66
CA PHE A 43 -1.45 4.07 5.64
C PHE A 43 -0.65 5.20 4.99
N ARG A 44 0.22 4.87 4.02
CA ARG A 44 0.98 5.88 3.26
C ARG A 44 0.07 6.82 2.48
N PHE A 45 -0.99 6.28 1.89
CA PHE A 45 -1.98 7.08 1.18
C PHE A 45 -2.74 8.01 2.13
N ALA A 46 -3.17 7.51 3.29
CA ALA A 46 -3.86 8.32 4.29
C ALA A 46 -2.97 9.46 4.81
N GLU A 47 -1.70 9.17 5.10
CA GLU A 47 -0.71 10.18 5.48
C GLU A 47 -0.49 11.21 4.38
N TRP A 48 -0.28 10.77 3.13
CA TRP A 48 -0.15 11.67 2.00
C TRP A 48 -1.39 12.55 1.82
N LEU A 49 -2.58 11.94 1.94
CA LEU A 49 -3.85 12.64 1.80
C LEU A 49 -4.04 13.72 2.87
N GLN A 50 -3.56 13.50 4.09
CA GLN A 50 -3.62 14.54 5.13
C GLN A 50 -2.88 15.82 4.74
N HIS A 51 -1.79 15.70 3.99
CA HIS A 51 -0.95 16.82 3.56
C HIS A 51 -1.32 17.41 2.19
N ASN A 52 -2.12 16.70 1.38
CA ASN A 52 -2.40 17.06 -0.02
C ASN A 52 -3.92 17.07 -0.32
N ARG A 53 -4.74 17.46 0.67
CA ARG A 53 -6.21 17.41 0.57
C ARG A 53 -6.76 18.29 -0.55
N ASP A 54 -6.18 19.48 -0.70
CA ASP A 54 -6.51 20.47 -1.72
C ASP A 54 -6.24 19.91 -3.13
N ILE A 55 -5.06 19.32 -3.35
CA ILE A 55 -4.69 18.67 -4.60
C ILE A 55 -5.66 17.53 -4.91
N PHE A 56 -5.96 16.70 -3.90
CA PHE A 56 -6.88 15.57 -4.06
C PHE A 56 -8.32 16.03 -4.34
N ALA A 57 -8.78 17.10 -3.71
CA ALA A 57 -10.08 17.70 -3.96
C ALA A 57 -10.16 18.30 -5.38
N ALA A 58 -9.14 19.04 -5.81
CA ALA A 58 -9.05 19.59 -7.16
C ALA A 58 -9.07 18.47 -8.22
N TYR A 59 -8.35 17.37 -7.98
CA TYR A 59 -8.40 16.19 -8.84
C TYR A 59 -9.81 15.59 -8.92
N LYS A 60 -10.50 15.40 -7.78
CA LYS A 60 -11.88 14.90 -7.78
C LYS A 60 -12.86 15.82 -8.48
N ALA A 61 -12.72 17.13 -8.36
CA ALA A 61 -13.52 18.11 -9.08
C ALA A 61 -13.29 18.02 -10.60
N SER A 62 -12.04 17.81 -11.04
CA SER A 62 -11.74 17.60 -12.46
C SER A 62 -12.38 16.33 -13.06
N LEU A 63 -12.71 15.36 -12.20
CA LEU A 63 -13.44 14.15 -12.57
C LEU A 63 -14.97 14.28 -12.43
N GLY A 64 -15.48 15.43 -11.99
CA GLY A 64 -16.92 15.65 -11.75
C GLY A 64 -17.49 14.85 -10.57
N LEU A 65 -16.63 14.40 -9.65
CA LEU A 65 -17.03 13.58 -8.50
C LEU A 65 -17.40 14.41 -7.26
N ILE A 66 -17.07 15.71 -7.27
CA ILE A 66 -17.41 16.72 -6.27
C ILE A 66 -17.65 18.03 -7.02
#